data_AF-A0A7Y3CGG7-F1
#
_entry.id   AF-A0A7Y3CGG7-F1
#
_cell.length_a   1.000
_cell.length_b   1.000
_cell.length_c   1.000
_cell.angle_alpha   90.00
_cell.angle_beta   90.00
_cell.angle_gamma   90.00
#
_symmetry.space_group_name_H-M   'P 1'
#
loop_
_entity.id
_entity.type
_entity.pdbx_description
1 polymer ?
#
loop_
_entity_poly.entity_id
_entity_poly.type
_entity_poly.pdbx_seq_one_letter_code
_entity_poly.pdbx_strand_id
1 'polypeptide(L)'
;MKPIYFPFTYISTSVARALHACLGETIVYQPLKKYLPEDIQNLAQQDVVDIRFPVKLENKDEKNLAAILKEYDAWRNLHQGGRGLHPDFFKVMRNNIPFFDDTSASQIKADIKNISGVNSNKKEPDPVFNAQIFLSLAQKFDRQNEKIVQDLASYETARMDLIKNLRAEDETSPVVPGYQDEFRSGNLADSDHMIPERMEAWTLLMGCDPIQRRDEISGFFVTNSRQTIDYVLEKTPETEKILAIDSMPMEENSVDKMATCSKDLMKNLKIVAESPMPLDHDPFVVFPENFKFEKKVSLSIYLVPGVSPLEYFSRFLSFDSAHSGITKNRVKLKNTLIGYIGFSD
;
A
#
# COMPACT_ATOMS: atom_id res chain seq x y z
N MET A 1 -5.76 -14.98 11.23
CA MET A 1 -4.93 -14.50 10.09
C MET A 1 -4.62 -13.04 10.34
N LYS A 2 -3.57 -12.48 9.75
CA LYS A 2 -3.23 -11.05 9.86
C LYS A 2 -3.46 -10.37 8.50
N PRO A 3 -4.14 -9.23 8.39
CA PRO A 3 -4.29 -8.54 7.12
C PRO A 3 -2.92 -8.13 6.55
N ILE A 4 -2.80 -8.05 5.23
CA ILE A 4 -1.59 -7.55 4.56
C ILE A 4 -1.90 -6.20 3.92
N TYR A 5 -1.10 -5.19 4.23
CA TYR A 5 -1.22 -3.87 3.64
C TYR A 5 -0.65 -3.85 2.21
N PHE A 6 -1.43 -3.36 1.25
CA PHE A 6 -1.09 -3.41 -0.19
C PHE A 6 -1.56 -2.17 -0.96
N PRO A 7 -0.99 -1.91 -2.16
CA PRO A 7 0.30 -2.39 -2.68
C PRO A 7 1.50 -1.55 -2.17
N PHE A 8 1.31 -0.84 -1.07
CA PHE A 8 2.30 0.07 -0.52
C PHE A 8 3.24 -0.64 0.44
N THR A 9 4.48 -0.14 0.51
CA THR A 9 5.50 -0.58 1.46
C THR A 9 5.75 0.46 2.57
N TYR A 10 4.98 1.55 2.58
CA TYR A 10 4.95 2.55 3.64
C TYR A 10 3.51 2.70 4.16
N ILE A 11 3.33 2.68 5.47
CA ILE A 11 2.05 2.94 6.13
C ILE A 11 2.24 4.06 7.14
N SER A 12 1.36 5.07 7.13
CA SER A 12 1.43 6.14 8.13
C SER A 12 0.99 5.65 9.51
N THR A 13 1.44 6.34 10.56
CA THR A 13 1.08 5.99 11.95
C THR A 13 -0.43 6.02 12.19
N SER A 14 -1.15 7.00 11.61
CA SER A 14 -2.60 7.11 11.73
C SER A 14 -3.33 5.93 11.09
N VAL A 15 -2.91 5.54 9.87
CA VAL A 15 -3.49 4.39 9.15
C VAL A 15 -3.18 3.08 9.87
N ALA A 16 -1.92 2.87 10.30
CA ALA A 16 -1.52 1.68 11.02
C ALA A 16 -2.32 1.49 12.33
N ARG A 17 -2.51 2.57 13.10
CA ARG A 17 -3.32 2.51 14.33
C ARG A 17 -4.79 2.26 14.06
N ALA A 18 -5.36 2.86 13.01
CA ALA A 18 -6.74 2.59 12.61
C ALA A 18 -6.94 1.12 12.22
N LEU A 19 -6.04 0.56 11.41
CA LEU A 19 -6.06 -0.85 11.06
C LEU A 19 -5.89 -1.74 12.29
N HIS A 20 -4.98 -1.38 13.20
CA HIS A 20 -4.77 -2.14 14.43
C HIS A 20 -6.00 -2.16 15.34
N ALA A 21 -6.68 -1.03 15.51
CA ALA A 21 -7.93 -0.97 16.26
C ALA A 21 -9.03 -1.85 15.64
N CYS A 22 -9.11 -1.90 14.31
CA CYS A 22 -10.19 -2.62 13.60
C CYS A 22 -9.88 -4.11 13.40
N LEU A 23 -8.64 -4.45 13.07
CA LEU A 23 -8.23 -5.75 12.50
C LEU A 23 -7.08 -6.40 13.26
N GLY A 24 -6.51 -5.72 14.26
CA GLY A 24 -5.28 -6.12 14.94
C GLY A 24 -4.02 -5.91 14.10
N GLU A 25 -2.95 -6.60 14.48
CA GLU A 25 -1.62 -6.46 13.87
C GLU A 25 -1.67 -6.69 12.34
N THR A 26 -1.17 -5.71 11.59
CA THR A 26 -1.18 -5.71 10.11
C THR A 26 0.20 -5.96 9.54
N ILE A 27 0.30 -6.86 8.55
CA ILE A 27 1.55 -7.15 7.85
C ILE A 27 1.87 -6.03 6.86
N VAL A 28 3.11 -5.54 6.90
CA VAL A 28 3.65 -4.60 5.91
C VAL A 28 4.89 -5.20 5.27
N TYR A 29 4.88 -5.32 3.94
CA TYR A 29 6.07 -5.75 3.21
C TYR A 29 7.07 -4.61 3.10
N GLN A 30 8.33 -4.96 3.34
CA GLN A 30 9.46 -4.07 3.18
C GLN A 30 10.40 -4.63 2.12
N PRO A 31 10.79 -3.80 1.13
CA PRO A 31 11.68 -4.25 0.07
C PRO A 31 13.09 -4.53 0.61
N LEU A 32 13.50 -3.83 1.69
CA LEU A 32 14.86 -3.87 2.24
C LEU A 32 14.89 -3.66 3.75
N LYS A 33 15.69 -4.48 4.44
CA LYS A 33 15.92 -4.34 5.88
C LYS A 33 16.72 -3.09 6.26
N LYS A 34 17.71 -2.74 5.45
CA LYS A 34 18.65 -1.63 5.74
C LYS A 34 18.01 -0.25 5.72
N TYR A 35 16.92 -0.08 4.96
CA TYR A 35 16.26 1.21 4.73
C TYR A 35 14.89 1.30 5.41
N LEU A 36 14.70 0.51 6.47
CA LEU A 36 13.45 0.48 7.20
C LEU A 36 13.18 1.84 7.88
N PRO A 37 12.05 2.51 7.59
CA PRO A 37 11.71 3.78 8.23
C PRO A 37 11.55 3.65 9.75
N GLU A 38 11.99 4.66 10.50
CA GLU A 38 11.99 4.65 11.97
C GLU A 38 10.56 4.60 12.56
N ASP A 39 9.63 5.29 11.92
CA ASP A 39 8.21 5.28 12.26
C ASP A 39 7.60 3.86 12.14
N ILE A 40 7.94 3.12 11.08
CA ILE A 40 7.51 1.72 10.92
C ILE A 40 8.18 0.81 11.97
N GLN A 41 9.45 1.06 12.32
CA GLN A 41 10.13 0.32 13.41
C GLN A 41 9.43 0.52 14.75
N ASN A 42 9.06 1.76 15.07
CA ASN A 42 8.36 2.10 16.31
C ASN A 42 6.99 1.43 16.37
N LEU A 43 6.25 1.39 15.25
CA LEU A 43 4.98 0.67 15.16
C LEU A 43 5.14 -0.83 15.39
N ALA A 44 6.20 -1.44 14.85
CA ALA A 44 6.47 -2.86 15.05
C ALA A 44 6.88 -3.20 16.49
N GLN A 45 7.62 -2.32 17.16
CA GLN A 45 7.94 -2.48 18.59
C GLN A 45 6.71 -2.40 19.50
N GLN A 46 5.62 -1.80 19.01
CA GLN A 46 4.34 -1.68 19.70
C GLN A 46 3.34 -2.78 19.29
N ASP A 47 3.78 -3.80 18.55
CA ASP A 47 2.94 -4.87 17.99
C ASP A 47 1.77 -4.36 17.11
N VAL A 48 1.88 -3.14 16.56
CA VAL A 48 0.86 -2.54 15.68
C VAL A 48 0.99 -3.11 14.26
N VAL A 49 2.22 -3.36 13.80
CA VAL A 49 2.52 -3.90 12.48
C VAL A 49 3.53 -5.05 12.53
N ASP A 50 3.30 -6.06 11.68
CA ASP A 50 4.21 -7.18 11.43
C ASP A 50 5.07 -6.87 10.19
N ILE A 51 6.37 -6.62 10.39
CA ILE A 51 7.26 -6.28 9.26
C ILE A 51 7.79 -7.56 8.61
N ARG A 52 7.55 -7.69 7.31
CA ARG A 52 8.08 -8.82 6.52
C ARG A 52 9.04 -8.39 5.42
N PHE A 53 10.06 -9.21 5.21
CA PHE A 53 11.06 -9.06 4.14
C PHE A 53 10.99 -10.29 3.22
N PRO A 54 10.13 -10.29 2.18
CA PRO A 54 9.91 -11.45 1.34
C PRO A 54 11.15 -11.93 0.57
N VAL A 55 12.06 -11.02 0.24
CA VAL A 55 13.26 -11.31 -0.56
C VAL A 55 14.51 -11.24 0.32
N LYS A 56 15.30 -12.32 0.28
CA LYS A 56 16.65 -12.35 0.87
C LYS A 56 17.65 -11.93 -0.20
N LEU A 57 18.23 -10.76 -0.04
CA LEU A 57 19.30 -10.29 -0.93
C LEU A 57 20.64 -10.87 -0.51
N GLU A 58 21.48 -11.19 -1.49
CA GLU A 58 22.89 -11.43 -1.24
C GLU A 58 23.59 -10.09 -0.94
N ASN A 59 24.69 -10.12 -0.17
CA ASN A 59 25.45 -8.93 0.21
C ASN A 59 25.88 -8.04 -0.98
N LYS A 60 26.07 -8.64 -2.17
CA LYS A 60 26.42 -7.91 -3.39
C LYS A 60 25.25 -7.11 -3.93
N ASP A 61 24.06 -7.69 -3.93
CA ASP A 61 22.85 -7.06 -4.46
C ASP A 61 22.36 -5.94 -3.54
N GLU A 62 22.52 -6.10 -2.22
CA GLU A 62 22.26 -5.01 -1.27
C GLU A 62 23.16 -3.79 -1.54
N LYS A 63 24.44 -4.01 -1.86
CA LYS A 63 25.38 -2.91 -2.20
C LYS A 63 25.02 -2.24 -3.52
N ASN A 64 24.68 -3.05 -4.53
CA ASN A 64 24.27 -2.53 -5.84
C ASN A 64 23.00 -1.68 -5.72
N LEU A 65 22.01 -2.18 -4.98
CA LEU A 65 20.77 -1.46 -4.75
C LEU A 65 21.03 -0.15 -3.97
N ALA A 66 21.84 -0.20 -2.92
CA ALA A 66 22.23 1.01 -2.18
C ALA A 66 22.90 2.07 -3.08
N ALA A 67 23.72 1.64 -4.05
CA ALA A 67 24.34 2.54 -5.02
C ALA A 67 23.28 3.17 -5.95
N ILE A 68 22.36 2.36 -6.48
CA ILE A 68 21.24 2.80 -7.32
C ILE A 68 20.37 3.84 -6.60
N LEU A 69 20.01 3.58 -5.33
CA LEU A 69 19.20 4.53 -4.54
C LEU A 69 19.94 5.85 -4.31
N LYS A 70 21.27 5.81 -4.16
CA LYS A 70 22.10 7.02 -4.00
C LYS A 70 22.20 7.80 -5.31
N GLU A 71 22.34 7.11 -6.44
CA GLU A 71 22.33 7.73 -7.78
C GLU A 71 20.99 8.40 -8.06
N TYR A 72 19.87 7.76 -7.68
CA TYR A 72 18.55 8.37 -7.76
C TYR A 72 18.47 9.66 -6.94
N ASP A 73 18.91 9.63 -5.68
CA ASP A 73 18.89 10.82 -4.82
C ASP A 73 19.74 11.96 -5.43
N ALA A 74 20.91 11.63 -6.00
CA ALA A 74 21.75 12.62 -6.70
C ALA A 74 21.07 13.18 -7.95
N TRP A 75 20.46 12.31 -8.77
CA TRP A 75 19.75 12.71 -9.98
C TRP A 75 18.57 13.64 -9.66
N ARG A 76 17.77 13.29 -8.64
CA ARG A 76 16.61 14.07 -8.19
C ARG A 76 17.02 15.47 -7.71
N ASN A 77 18.14 15.58 -7.01
CA ASN A 77 18.65 16.87 -6.53
C ASN A 77 19.12 17.77 -7.70
N LEU A 78 19.61 17.18 -8.79
CA LEU A 78 20.08 17.90 -9.97
C LEU A 78 18.96 18.32 -10.93
N HIS A 79 17.87 17.55 -11.01
CA HIS A 79 16.83 17.67 -12.04
C HIS A 79 15.47 18.10 -11.48
N GLN A 80 15.38 19.26 -10.82
CA GLN A 80 14.13 20.00 -10.51
C GLN A 80 13.44 19.72 -9.16
N GLY A 81 13.86 20.41 -8.10
CA GLY A 81 12.93 20.87 -7.05
C GLY A 81 12.05 19.84 -6.33
N GLY A 82 12.39 18.54 -6.36
CA GLY A 82 11.84 17.52 -5.47
C GLY A 82 10.45 16.96 -5.78
N ARG A 83 9.81 17.23 -6.94
CA ARG A 83 8.46 16.70 -7.21
C ARG A 83 8.49 15.30 -7.85
N GLY A 84 7.96 14.30 -7.13
CA GLY A 84 7.52 13.03 -7.71
C GLY A 84 8.58 11.93 -7.91
N LEU A 85 8.10 10.68 -8.02
CA LEU A 85 8.77 9.63 -8.77
C LEU A 85 8.68 9.98 -10.26
N HIS A 86 9.80 10.33 -10.89
CA HIS A 86 9.77 10.71 -12.30
C HIS A 86 9.93 9.47 -13.20
N PRO A 87 8.98 9.20 -14.12
CA PRO A 87 9.13 8.13 -15.11
C PRO A 87 10.43 8.27 -15.90
N ASP A 88 10.92 9.49 -16.10
CA ASP A 88 12.16 9.71 -16.85
C ASP A 88 13.42 9.19 -16.16
N PHE A 89 13.46 9.12 -14.81
CA PHE A 89 14.55 8.42 -14.14
C PHE A 89 14.54 6.93 -14.52
N PHE A 90 13.36 6.32 -14.49
CA PHE A 90 13.20 4.93 -14.92
C PHE A 90 13.44 4.76 -16.42
N LYS A 91 13.15 5.77 -17.27
CA LYS A 91 13.50 5.77 -18.70
C LYS A 91 15.01 5.88 -18.95
N VAL A 92 15.74 6.64 -18.13
CA VAL A 92 17.22 6.72 -18.16
C VAL A 92 17.83 5.41 -17.64
N MET A 93 17.22 4.81 -16.63
CA MET A 93 17.60 3.51 -16.07
C MET A 93 17.11 2.31 -16.92
N ARG A 94 16.24 2.56 -17.92
CA ARG A 94 15.57 1.59 -18.83
C ARG A 94 16.51 0.66 -19.58
N ASN A 95 17.79 1.02 -19.69
CA ASN A 95 18.81 0.12 -20.20
C ASN A 95 19.08 -1.09 -19.25
N ASN A 96 18.50 -1.11 -18.05
CA ASN A 96 18.67 -2.13 -17.00
C ASN A 96 17.36 -2.55 -16.26
N ILE A 97 16.20 -1.92 -16.48
CA ILE A 97 14.93 -2.24 -15.79
C ILE A 97 13.84 -2.65 -16.81
N PRO A 98 13.27 -3.86 -16.74
CA PRO A 98 12.39 -4.44 -17.76
C PRO A 98 10.92 -3.99 -17.67
N PHE A 99 10.53 -3.17 -16.70
CA PHE A 99 9.12 -2.78 -16.49
C PHE A 99 8.59 -1.68 -17.43
N PHE A 100 9.42 -1.11 -18.29
CA PHE A 100 9.00 0.00 -19.16
C PHE A 100 9.27 -0.38 -20.62
N ASP A 101 8.33 -1.04 -21.29
CA ASP A 101 8.37 -1.17 -22.75
C ASP A 101 7.26 -0.31 -23.37
N ASP A 102 7.69 0.75 -24.04
CA ASP A 102 6.86 1.48 -24.99
C ASP A 102 7.72 1.69 -26.23
N THR A 103 7.12 1.39 -27.38
CA THR A 103 7.67 0.95 -28.68
C THR A 103 8.60 1.92 -29.43
N SER A 104 9.60 2.52 -28.77
CA SER A 104 10.58 3.42 -29.41
C SER A 104 12.05 3.17 -29.02
N ALA A 105 12.32 2.22 -28.12
CA ALA A 105 13.69 1.92 -27.65
C ALA A 105 14.52 1.08 -28.64
N SER A 106 13.89 0.43 -29.62
CA SER A 106 14.57 -0.46 -30.58
C SER A 106 15.56 0.27 -31.49
N GLN A 107 15.31 1.54 -31.84
CA GLN A 107 16.26 2.36 -32.62
C GLN A 107 17.49 2.77 -31.80
N ILE A 108 17.32 3.21 -30.55
CA ILE A 108 18.44 3.65 -29.71
C ILE A 108 19.34 2.46 -29.30
N LYS A 109 18.71 1.29 -29.09
CA LYS A 109 19.42 0.02 -28.82
C LYS A 109 20.28 -0.43 -30.01
N ALA A 110 19.88 -0.13 -31.25
CA ALA A 110 20.69 -0.41 -32.45
C ALA A 110 21.87 0.56 -32.56
N ASP A 111 21.67 1.85 -32.29
CA ASP A 111 22.70 2.88 -32.43
C ASP A 111 23.83 2.74 -31.39
N ILE A 112 23.51 2.37 -30.15
CA ILE A 112 24.53 2.15 -29.10
C ILE A 112 25.33 0.85 -29.36
N LYS A 113 24.68 -0.18 -29.90
CA LYS A 113 25.32 -1.47 -30.20
C LYS A 113 26.28 -1.39 -31.40
N ASN A 114 26.06 -0.44 -32.31
CA ASN A 114 26.98 -0.16 -33.42
C ASN A 114 28.22 0.65 -33.01
N ILE A 115 28.15 1.43 -31.92
CA ILE A 115 29.27 2.26 -31.45
C ILE A 115 30.21 1.49 -30.51
N SER A 116 29.67 0.55 -29.73
CA SER A 116 30.45 -0.24 -28.77
C SER A 116 30.36 -1.72 -29.15
N GLY A 117 31.37 -2.24 -29.84
CA GLY A 117 31.53 -3.65 -30.24
C GLY A 117 31.68 -4.65 -29.07
N VAL A 118 30.92 -4.47 -27.99
CA VAL A 118 30.91 -5.30 -26.81
C VAL A 118 29.73 -6.26 -26.92
N ASN A 119 30.04 -7.49 -27.35
CA ASN A 119 29.18 -8.65 -27.15
C ASN A 119 29.11 -8.98 -25.65
N SER A 120 28.35 -8.22 -24.89
CA SER A 120 27.92 -8.66 -23.56
C SER A 120 26.68 -9.52 -23.73
N ASN A 121 26.79 -10.83 -23.48
CA ASN A 121 25.67 -11.68 -23.10
C ASN A 121 25.01 -11.08 -21.85
N LYS A 122 24.11 -10.10 -22.01
CA LYS A 122 23.32 -9.55 -20.91
C LYS A 122 22.28 -10.60 -20.55
N LYS A 123 22.48 -11.27 -19.40
CA LYS A 123 21.36 -11.92 -18.69
C LYS A 123 20.25 -10.88 -18.54
N GLU A 124 19.02 -11.28 -18.84
CA GLU A 124 17.87 -10.42 -18.59
C GLU A 124 17.86 -9.96 -17.13
N PRO A 125 17.45 -8.70 -16.86
CA PRO A 125 17.42 -8.18 -15.50
C PRO A 125 16.47 -9.01 -14.61
N ASP A 126 16.88 -9.33 -13.39
CA ASP A 126 16.02 -10.03 -12.43
C ASP A 126 14.78 -9.16 -12.11
N PRO A 127 13.55 -9.61 -12.44
CA PRO A 127 12.34 -8.83 -12.22
C PRO A 127 12.09 -8.55 -10.73
N VAL A 128 12.46 -9.46 -9.83
CA VAL A 128 12.28 -9.29 -8.38
C VAL A 128 13.21 -8.21 -7.85
N PHE A 129 14.47 -8.21 -8.27
CA PHE A 129 15.43 -7.16 -7.91
C PHE A 129 14.95 -5.77 -8.35
N ASN A 130 14.40 -5.67 -9.55
CA ASN A 130 13.86 -4.42 -10.06
C ASN A 130 12.60 -3.97 -9.31
N ALA A 131 11.72 -4.91 -8.95
CA ALA A 131 10.56 -4.63 -8.12
C ALA A 131 10.98 -4.06 -6.75
N GLN A 132 12.05 -4.60 -6.15
CA GLN A 132 12.60 -4.06 -4.91
C GLN A 132 13.14 -2.63 -5.07
N ILE A 133 13.82 -2.31 -6.19
CA ILE A 133 14.26 -0.94 -6.48
C ILE A 133 13.04 -0.02 -6.58
N PHE A 134 12.06 -0.38 -7.41
CA PHE A 134 10.85 0.41 -7.62
C PHE A 134 10.13 0.67 -6.29
N LEU A 135 9.84 -0.37 -5.53
CA LEU A 135 9.12 -0.26 -4.25
C LEU A 135 9.92 0.52 -3.21
N SER A 136 11.27 0.44 -3.21
CA SER A 136 12.10 1.25 -2.31
C SER A 136 12.02 2.74 -2.63
N LEU A 137 11.96 3.09 -3.92
CA LEU A 137 11.79 4.47 -4.37
C LEU A 137 10.36 4.96 -4.08
N ALA A 138 9.35 4.12 -4.33
CA ALA A 138 7.96 4.40 -4.00
C ALA A 138 7.78 4.67 -2.49
N GLN A 139 8.37 3.83 -1.64
CA GLN A 139 8.36 4.02 -0.19
C GLN A 139 8.95 5.36 0.25
N LYS A 140 10.08 5.77 -0.35
CA LYS A 140 10.69 7.08 -0.07
C LYS A 140 9.74 8.21 -0.44
N PHE A 141 9.04 8.08 -1.56
CA PHE A 141 8.07 9.06 -2.04
C PHE A 141 6.85 9.14 -1.12
N ASP A 142 6.25 8.00 -0.78
CA ASP A 142 5.08 7.91 0.10
C ASP A 142 5.36 8.56 1.46
N ARG A 143 6.53 8.27 2.06
CA ARG A 143 6.96 8.88 3.32
C ARG A 143 7.13 10.40 3.23
N GLN A 144 7.66 10.89 2.12
CA GLN A 144 7.83 12.33 1.92
C GLN A 144 6.48 13.02 1.72
N ASN A 145 5.56 12.39 1.00
CA ASN A 145 4.22 12.92 0.81
C ASN A 145 3.47 13.00 2.14
N GLU A 146 3.54 11.95 2.96
CA GLU A 146 2.98 11.95 4.32
C GLU A 146 3.54 13.11 5.16
N LYS A 147 4.85 13.33 5.13
CA LYS A 147 5.47 14.44 5.85
C LYS A 147 4.94 15.80 5.37
N ILE A 148 4.79 15.99 4.06
CA ILE A 148 4.23 17.23 3.49
C ILE A 148 2.79 17.43 3.96
N VAL A 149 1.97 16.38 3.93
CA VAL A 149 0.57 16.45 4.40
C VAL A 149 0.51 16.80 5.88
N GLN A 150 1.35 16.20 6.72
CA GLN A 150 1.44 16.52 8.15
C GLN A 150 1.88 17.96 8.40
N ASP A 151 2.92 18.42 7.69
CA ASP A 151 3.43 19.80 7.81
C ASP A 151 2.34 20.81 7.42
N LEU A 152 1.60 20.56 6.33
CA LEU A 152 0.47 21.41 5.90
C LEU A 152 -0.67 21.43 6.93
N ALA A 153 -1.05 20.26 7.48
CA ALA A 153 -2.08 20.19 8.51
C ALA A 153 -1.69 20.95 9.79
N SER A 154 -0.41 20.88 10.17
CA SER A 154 0.12 21.63 11.32
C SER A 154 0.08 23.14 11.09
N TYR A 155 0.37 23.58 9.86
CA TYR A 155 0.30 25.00 9.48
C TYR A 155 -1.13 25.52 9.53
N GLU A 156 -2.11 24.79 8.99
CA GLU A 156 -3.51 25.20 9.05
C GLU A 156 -4.03 25.25 10.49
N THR A 157 -3.61 24.30 11.35
CA THR A 157 -3.94 24.35 12.78
C THR A 157 -3.38 25.62 13.44
N ALA A 158 -2.10 25.92 13.23
CA ALA A 158 -1.47 27.14 13.77
C ALA A 158 -2.11 28.43 13.23
N ARG A 159 -2.53 28.42 11.95
CA ARG A 159 -3.26 29.53 11.34
C ARG A 159 -4.64 29.72 11.98
N MET A 160 -5.39 28.64 12.21
CA MET A 160 -6.68 28.70 12.89
C MET A 160 -6.55 29.23 14.31
N ASP A 161 -5.54 28.77 15.05
CA ASP A 161 -5.24 29.26 16.40
C ASP A 161 -4.87 30.75 16.39
N LEU A 162 -4.08 31.20 15.42
CA LEU A 162 -3.76 32.62 15.26
C LEU A 162 -5.01 33.45 14.97
N ILE A 163 -5.89 33.01 14.06
CA ILE A 163 -7.14 33.72 13.75
C ILE A 163 -8.03 33.78 14.99
N LYS A 164 -8.14 32.67 15.74
CA LYS A 164 -8.89 32.60 17.01
C LYS A 164 -8.34 33.59 18.04
N ASN A 165 -7.02 33.65 18.18
CA ASN A 165 -6.35 34.56 19.12
C ASN A 165 -6.47 36.04 18.71
N LEU A 166 -6.42 36.34 17.41
CA LEU A 166 -6.57 37.69 16.87
C LEU A 166 -8.01 38.22 16.95
N ARG A 167 -9.01 37.32 16.89
CA ARG A 167 -10.42 37.73 17.00
C ARG A 167 -10.81 38.14 18.41
N ALA A 168 -10.08 37.74 19.45
CA ALA A 168 -10.39 38.07 20.86
C ALA A 168 -11.90 37.97 21.16
N GLU A 169 -12.58 37.00 20.55
CA GLU A 169 -14.05 36.91 20.61
C GLU A 169 -14.44 36.15 21.89
N ASP A 170 -15.07 36.89 22.81
CA ASP A 170 -16.05 36.37 23.77
C ASP A 170 -16.96 35.34 23.06
N GLU A 171 -17.36 34.29 23.80
CA GLU A 171 -18.03 33.06 23.32
C GLU A 171 -19.34 33.21 22.51
N THR A 172 -19.71 34.41 22.06
CA THR A 172 -20.96 34.69 21.37
C THR A 172 -20.74 35.56 20.13
N SER A 173 -20.27 34.96 19.04
CA SER A 173 -20.55 35.49 17.69
C SER A 173 -20.64 34.35 16.67
N PRO A 174 -21.63 34.40 15.75
CA PRO A 174 -21.90 33.32 14.81
C PRO A 174 -20.81 33.26 13.74
N VAL A 175 -20.35 32.05 13.45
CA VAL A 175 -19.38 31.72 12.41
C VAL A 175 -19.82 32.36 11.09
N VAL A 176 -19.04 33.31 10.58
CA VAL A 176 -19.25 33.92 9.25
C VAL A 176 -19.04 32.83 8.18
N PRO A 177 -20.08 32.44 7.42
CA PRO A 177 -19.95 31.48 6.33
C PRO A 177 -19.46 32.23 5.09
N GLY A 178 -18.18 32.11 4.76
CA GLY A 178 -17.67 32.77 3.56
C GLY A 178 -16.24 32.49 3.13
N TYR A 179 -15.44 31.75 3.91
CA TYR A 179 -14.03 31.51 3.57
C TYR A 179 -13.57 30.06 3.81
N GLN A 180 -14.50 29.10 3.87
CA GLN A 180 -14.18 27.68 4.08
C GLN A 180 -14.15 26.83 2.80
N ASP A 181 -14.38 27.39 1.60
CA ASP A 181 -14.71 26.57 0.43
C ASP A 181 -13.63 26.44 -0.66
N GLU A 182 -12.48 27.14 -0.59
CA GLU A 182 -11.48 27.09 -1.67
C GLU A 182 -10.15 26.41 -1.31
N PHE A 183 -9.94 26.08 -0.03
CA PHE A 183 -8.83 25.23 0.42
C PHE A 183 -9.34 23.96 1.10
N ARG A 184 -10.59 23.55 0.78
CA ARG A 184 -11.11 22.24 1.17
C ARG A 184 -10.16 21.19 0.65
N SER A 185 -9.38 20.61 1.58
CA SER A 185 -8.66 19.35 1.48
C SER A 185 -8.48 18.95 0.02
N GLY A 186 -7.67 19.73 -0.70
CA GLY A 186 -7.35 19.40 -2.07
C GLY A 186 -6.74 18.03 -1.96
N ASN A 187 -7.45 17.02 -2.47
CA ASN A 187 -7.11 15.60 -2.42
C ASN A 187 -5.65 15.40 -2.83
N LEU A 188 -4.70 15.60 -1.91
CA LEU A 188 -3.32 15.15 -2.05
C LEU A 188 -3.26 13.62 -1.95
N ALA A 189 -4.41 12.98 -1.67
CA ALA A 189 -4.73 11.60 -2.00
C ALA A 189 -4.66 11.28 -3.51
N ASP A 190 -4.50 12.28 -4.40
CA ASP A 190 -4.20 12.05 -5.82
C ASP A 190 -2.73 11.70 -6.11
N SER A 191 -1.89 11.54 -5.09
CA SER A 191 -0.46 11.25 -5.24
C SER A 191 -0.13 9.76 -5.46
N ASP A 192 -1.12 8.91 -5.67
CA ASP A 192 -0.94 7.47 -5.89
C ASP A 192 -0.41 7.23 -7.31
N HIS A 193 0.86 7.59 -7.51
CA HIS A 193 1.52 7.48 -8.80
C HIS A 193 1.86 6.02 -9.12
N MET A 194 1.60 5.64 -10.37
CA MET A 194 2.02 4.36 -10.97
C MET A 194 1.41 3.13 -10.27
N ILE A 195 0.10 3.19 -9.98
CA ILE A 195 -0.63 2.06 -9.36
C ILE A 195 -0.45 0.74 -10.12
N PRO A 196 -0.55 0.67 -11.47
CA PRO A 196 -0.33 -0.58 -12.19
C PRO A 196 1.07 -1.18 -11.95
N GLU A 197 2.12 -0.38 -12.10
CA GLU A 197 3.51 -0.81 -11.90
C GLU A 197 3.80 -1.16 -10.43
N ARG A 198 3.17 -0.43 -9.50
CA ARG A 198 3.24 -0.70 -8.06
C ARG A 198 2.57 -2.03 -7.72
N MET A 199 1.38 -2.30 -8.27
CA MET A 199 0.67 -3.57 -8.10
C MET A 199 1.50 -4.73 -8.64
N GLU A 200 2.11 -4.58 -9.82
CA GLU A 200 3.01 -5.59 -10.40
C GLU A 200 4.23 -5.85 -9.51
N ALA A 201 4.96 -4.79 -9.15
CA ALA A 201 6.17 -4.90 -8.32
C ALA A 201 5.85 -5.48 -6.93
N TRP A 202 4.75 -5.05 -6.31
CA TRP A 202 4.29 -5.57 -5.02
C TRP A 202 3.86 -7.02 -5.12
N THR A 203 3.21 -7.44 -6.21
CA THR A 203 2.83 -8.83 -6.46
C THR A 203 4.06 -9.73 -6.59
N LEU A 204 5.09 -9.28 -7.30
CA LEU A 204 6.37 -10.01 -7.39
C LEU A 204 6.98 -10.19 -5.99
N LEU A 205 6.95 -9.14 -5.17
CA LEU A 205 7.45 -9.19 -3.79
C LEU A 205 6.63 -10.15 -2.92
N MET A 206 5.30 -10.09 -2.99
CA MET A 206 4.40 -11.02 -2.30
C MET A 206 4.66 -12.47 -2.71
N GLY A 207 4.85 -12.71 -4.01
CA GLY A 207 5.14 -14.02 -4.57
C GLY A 207 6.40 -14.66 -3.98
N CYS A 208 7.38 -13.85 -3.53
CA CYS A 208 8.60 -14.31 -2.87
C CYS A 208 8.43 -14.65 -1.38
N ASP A 209 7.35 -14.23 -0.71
CA ASP A 209 7.15 -14.51 0.72
C ASP A 209 6.89 -16.02 0.92
N PRO A 210 7.79 -16.75 1.61
CA PRO A 210 7.63 -18.19 1.82
C PRO A 210 6.40 -18.53 2.66
N ILE A 211 5.88 -17.62 3.48
CA ILE A 211 4.67 -17.83 4.28
C ILE A 211 3.43 -17.85 3.39
N GLN A 212 3.39 -17.02 2.33
CA GLN A 212 2.27 -17.03 1.37
C GLN A 212 2.21 -18.33 0.56
N ARG A 213 3.28 -19.15 0.57
CA ARG A 213 3.33 -20.45 -0.10
C ARG A 213 2.99 -21.63 0.83
N ARG A 214 2.65 -21.37 2.10
CA ARG A 214 2.33 -22.37 3.15
C ARG A 214 0.85 -22.29 3.56
N ASP A 215 0.46 -23.18 4.46
CA ASP A 215 -0.92 -23.28 5.00
C ASP A 215 -1.33 -22.07 5.87
N GLU A 216 -0.39 -21.18 6.20
CA GLU A 216 -0.58 -19.95 6.99
C GLU A 216 -0.68 -18.67 6.13
N ILE A 217 -1.03 -18.83 4.85
CA ILE A 217 -1.28 -17.72 3.91
C ILE A 217 -2.33 -16.75 4.49
N SER A 218 -2.12 -15.44 4.31
CA SER A 218 -3.17 -14.47 4.63
C SER A 218 -4.11 -14.31 3.45
N GLY A 219 -5.41 -14.44 3.71
CA GLY A 219 -6.45 -14.26 2.70
C GLY A 219 -7.00 -12.85 2.61
N PHE A 220 -6.50 -11.92 3.44
CA PHE A 220 -7.08 -10.59 3.57
C PHE A 220 -6.04 -9.49 3.34
N PHE A 221 -6.33 -8.63 2.37
CA PHE A 221 -5.45 -7.57 1.89
C PHE A 221 -6.15 -6.23 2.09
N VAL A 222 -5.48 -5.25 2.69
CA VAL A 222 -6.12 -3.97 3.04
C VAL A 222 -5.34 -2.79 2.50
N THR A 223 -6.05 -1.77 2.04
CA THR A 223 -5.47 -0.51 1.56
C THR A 223 -6.27 0.69 2.07
N ASN A 224 -5.62 1.83 2.26
CA ASN A 224 -6.30 3.12 2.47
C ASN A 224 -6.26 4.01 1.22
N SER A 225 -5.70 3.50 0.12
CA SER A 225 -5.64 4.22 -1.16
C SER A 225 -6.95 4.06 -1.91
N ARG A 226 -7.61 5.19 -2.20
CA ARG A 226 -8.84 5.20 -2.98
C ARG A 226 -8.58 4.76 -4.43
N GLN A 227 -7.49 5.24 -5.02
CA GLN A 227 -7.12 4.89 -6.40
C GLN A 227 -6.79 3.39 -6.53
N THR A 228 -6.13 2.80 -5.53
CA THR A 228 -5.85 1.36 -5.52
C THR A 228 -7.13 0.55 -5.49
N ILE A 229 -8.08 0.87 -4.61
CA ILE A 229 -9.32 0.09 -4.53
C ILE A 229 -10.15 0.25 -5.80
N ASP A 230 -10.24 1.47 -6.36
CA ASP A 230 -10.96 1.70 -7.61
C ASP A 230 -10.31 0.92 -8.77
N TYR A 231 -8.98 0.91 -8.88
CA TYR A 231 -8.24 0.12 -9.87
C TYR A 231 -8.49 -1.39 -9.72
N VAL A 232 -8.46 -1.89 -8.49
CA VAL A 232 -8.70 -3.31 -8.16
C VAL A 232 -10.12 -3.74 -8.54
N LEU A 233 -11.12 -2.92 -8.23
CA LEU A 233 -12.52 -3.16 -8.56
C LEU A 233 -12.77 -3.09 -10.08
N GLU A 234 -12.12 -2.15 -10.78
CA GLU A 234 -12.19 -2.06 -12.25
C GLU A 234 -11.61 -3.31 -12.92
N LYS A 235 -10.48 -3.83 -12.41
CA LYS A 235 -9.82 -5.03 -12.95
C LYS A 235 -10.50 -6.34 -12.55
N THR A 236 -11.42 -6.31 -11.59
CA THR A 236 -12.05 -7.51 -11.01
C THR A 236 -13.56 -7.32 -10.87
N PRO A 237 -14.32 -7.28 -11.98
CA PRO A 237 -15.76 -7.00 -11.95
C PRO A 237 -16.58 -8.08 -11.21
N GLU A 238 -16.04 -9.28 -11.01
CA GLU A 238 -16.64 -10.34 -10.18
C GLU A 238 -16.57 -10.08 -8.67
N THR A 239 -16.00 -8.95 -8.25
CA THR A 239 -15.84 -8.60 -6.83
C THR A 239 -17.18 -8.21 -6.21
N GLU A 240 -17.50 -8.81 -5.06
CA GLU A 240 -18.72 -8.52 -4.30
C GLU A 240 -18.40 -7.75 -3.02
N LYS A 241 -19.15 -6.68 -2.73
CA LYS A 241 -19.04 -5.99 -1.43
C LYS A 241 -19.81 -6.78 -0.38
N ILE A 242 -19.11 -7.32 0.61
CA ILE A 242 -19.70 -8.19 1.64
C ILE A 242 -19.90 -7.51 2.99
N LEU A 243 -19.19 -6.40 3.23
CA LEU A 243 -19.31 -5.64 4.49
C LEU A 243 -19.02 -4.16 4.24
N ALA A 244 -19.78 -3.30 4.92
CA ALA A 244 -19.55 -1.86 5.00
C ALA A 244 -19.77 -1.42 6.44
N ILE A 245 -18.78 -0.76 7.02
CA ILE A 245 -18.85 -0.19 8.36
C ILE A 245 -18.49 1.27 8.22
N ASP A 246 -19.45 2.15 8.49
CA ASP A 246 -19.30 3.59 8.23
C ASP A 246 -18.60 4.33 9.36
N SER A 247 -18.45 3.71 10.53
CA SER A 247 -17.79 4.34 11.69
C SER A 247 -17.18 3.28 12.61
N MET A 248 -15.86 3.27 12.70
CA MET A 248 -15.08 2.45 13.60
C MET A 248 -14.51 3.29 14.76
N PRO A 249 -14.42 2.72 15.98
CA PRO A 249 -13.79 3.40 17.10
C PRO A 249 -12.28 3.53 16.88
N MET A 250 -11.72 4.70 17.15
CA MET A 250 -10.25 4.88 17.22
C MET A 250 -9.73 5.11 18.65
N GLU A 251 -10.60 5.28 19.65
CA GLU A 251 -10.17 5.61 21.02
C GLU A 251 -9.94 4.39 21.93
N GLU A 252 -8.90 4.51 22.76
CA GLU A 252 -8.46 3.55 23.77
C GLU A 252 -9.49 3.30 24.89
N ASN A 253 -10.55 4.10 25.02
CA ASN A 253 -11.46 4.03 26.17
C ASN A 253 -12.41 2.81 26.17
N SER A 254 -12.33 1.91 25.18
CA SER A 254 -13.13 0.67 25.12
C SER A 254 -12.35 -0.59 24.68
N VAL A 255 -11.08 -0.70 25.09
CA VAL A 255 -10.11 -1.74 24.65
C VAL A 255 -10.70 -3.15 24.61
N ASP A 256 -11.39 -3.60 25.65
CA ASP A 256 -11.81 -5.01 25.77
C ASP A 256 -12.95 -5.41 24.82
N LYS A 257 -13.93 -4.52 24.63
CA LYS A 257 -15.06 -4.77 23.72
C LYS A 257 -14.61 -4.72 22.26
N MET A 258 -13.72 -3.78 21.94
CA MET A 258 -13.11 -3.66 20.61
C MET A 258 -12.23 -4.84 20.26
N ALA A 259 -11.36 -5.28 21.18
CA ALA A 259 -10.50 -6.43 20.96
C ALA A 259 -11.31 -7.70 20.68
N THR A 260 -12.46 -7.86 21.35
CA THR A 260 -13.38 -8.99 21.10
C THR A 260 -14.02 -8.88 19.72
N CYS A 261 -14.54 -7.70 19.37
CA CYS A 261 -15.18 -7.46 18.08
C CYS A 261 -14.21 -7.64 16.89
N SER A 262 -12.99 -7.11 17.00
CA SER A 262 -11.93 -7.30 16.01
C SER A 262 -11.55 -8.78 15.84
N LYS A 263 -11.42 -9.52 16.95
CA LYS A 263 -11.15 -10.98 16.91
C LYS A 263 -12.27 -11.75 16.22
N ASP A 264 -13.53 -11.42 16.51
CA ASP A 264 -14.69 -12.06 15.88
C ASP A 264 -14.78 -11.74 14.39
N LEU A 265 -14.55 -10.47 14.00
CA LEU A 265 -14.46 -10.07 12.60
C LEU A 265 -13.36 -10.88 11.87
N MET A 266 -12.15 -10.92 12.42
CA MET A 266 -11.04 -11.64 11.80
C MET A 266 -11.27 -13.16 11.73
N LYS A 267 -12.00 -13.73 12.69
CA LYS A 267 -12.43 -15.13 12.65
C LYS A 267 -13.44 -15.37 11.52
N ASN A 268 -14.43 -14.51 11.37
CA ASN A 268 -15.44 -14.61 10.32
C ASN A 268 -14.83 -14.42 8.93
N LEU A 269 -13.96 -13.42 8.76
CA LEU A 269 -13.22 -13.23 7.52
C LEU A 269 -12.38 -14.46 7.16
N LYS A 270 -11.80 -15.16 8.16
CA LYS A 270 -11.02 -16.38 7.90
C LYS A 270 -11.93 -17.50 7.39
N ILE A 271 -13.12 -17.65 7.96
CA ILE A 271 -14.12 -18.62 7.49
C ILE A 271 -14.49 -18.30 6.04
N VAL A 272 -14.81 -17.04 5.73
CA VAL A 272 -15.14 -16.62 4.36
C VAL A 272 -14.01 -16.91 3.39
N ALA A 273 -12.75 -16.66 3.76
CA ALA A 273 -11.62 -16.91 2.88
C ALA A 273 -11.38 -18.41 2.62
N GLU A 274 -11.72 -19.30 3.56
CA GLU A 274 -11.51 -20.75 3.47
C GLU A 274 -12.71 -21.52 2.87
N SER A 275 -13.93 -20.96 2.95
CA SER A 275 -15.15 -21.65 2.52
C SER A 275 -15.34 -21.67 1.00
N PRO A 276 -15.80 -22.80 0.42
CA PRO A 276 -16.26 -22.81 -0.97
C PRO A 276 -17.53 -21.95 -1.12
N MET A 277 -17.72 -21.36 -2.30
CA MET A 277 -18.93 -20.61 -2.63
C MET A 277 -20.04 -21.52 -3.19
N PRO A 278 -21.33 -21.20 -2.96
CA PRO A 278 -21.86 -20.08 -2.17
C PRO A 278 -21.70 -20.28 -0.65
N LEU A 279 -21.70 -19.19 0.13
CA LEU A 279 -21.70 -19.27 1.60
C LEU A 279 -23.07 -19.73 2.10
N ASP A 280 -23.11 -20.71 2.99
CA ASP A 280 -24.36 -21.27 3.53
C ASP A 280 -25.11 -20.29 4.46
N HIS A 281 -24.42 -19.31 5.03
CA HIS A 281 -24.95 -18.33 5.99
C HIS A 281 -24.32 -16.95 5.80
N ASP A 282 -25.03 -15.89 6.21
CA ASP A 282 -24.44 -14.56 6.36
C ASP A 282 -23.36 -14.62 7.47
N PRO A 283 -22.08 -14.49 7.13
CA PRO A 283 -20.99 -14.69 8.06
C PRO A 283 -20.75 -13.47 8.97
N PHE A 284 -21.44 -12.34 8.73
CA PHE A 284 -21.19 -11.10 9.46
C PHE A 284 -22.25 -10.88 10.54
N VAL A 285 -21.86 -11.09 11.80
CA VAL A 285 -22.64 -10.62 12.95
C VAL A 285 -22.60 -9.08 12.94
N VAL A 286 -23.79 -8.46 12.92
CA VAL A 286 -24.00 -7.01 12.92
C VAL A 286 -23.15 -6.35 14.03
N PHE A 287 -22.28 -5.42 13.63
CA PHE A 287 -21.54 -4.58 14.58
C PHE A 287 -22.53 -3.82 15.47
N PRO A 288 -22.26 -3.62 16.76
CA PRO A 288 -23.17 -2.86 17.61
C PRO A 288 -23.35 -1.43 17.05
N GLU A 289 -24.58 -1.07 16.64
CA GLU A 289 -24.92 0.23 16.02
C GLU A 289 -24.69 1.46 16.93
N ASN A 290 -24.33 1.25 18.20
CA ASN A 290 -24.46 2.25 19.26
C ASN A 290 -23.20 3.04 19.57
N PHE A 291 -22.27 3.16 18.63
CA PHE A 291 -21.08 3.95 18.90
C PHE A 291 -21.04 5.28 18.14
N LYS A 292 -21.18 6.38 18.88
CA LYS A 292 -20.90 7.73 18.38
C LYS A 292 -19.43 8.05 18.63
N PHE A 293 -18.67 8.30 17.56
CA PHE A 293 -17.26 8.66 17.64
C PHE A 293 -16.96 9.97 16.93
N GLU A 294 -15.99 10.72 17.46
CA GLU A 294 -15.54 12.01 16.91
C GLU A 294 -14.73 11.85 15.63
N LYS A 295 -13.98 10.75 15.47
CA LYS A 295 -13.26 10.42 14.23
C LYS A 295 -13.88 9.21 13.56
N LYS A 296 -14.32 9.37 12.31
CA LYS A 296 -15.00 8.33 11.55
C LYS A 296 -14.03 7.64 10.61
N VAL A 297 -13.60 6.46 10.99
CA VAL A 297 -12.95 5.53 10.08
C VAL A 297 -14.01 4.61 9.50
N SER A 298 -14.05 4.47 8.17
CA SER A 298 -14.90 3.51 7.50
C SER A 298 -14.08 2.29 7.04
N LEU A 299 -14.70 1.11 7.07
CA LEU A 299 -14.12 -0.13 6.55
C LEU A 299 -15.11 -0.74 5.56
N SER A 300 -14.68 -0.92 4.32
CA SER A 300 -15.41 -1.70 3.31
C SER A 300 -14.63 -2.97 2.99
N ILE A 301 -15.31 -4.12 2.97
CA ILE A 301 -14.70 -5.41 2.62
C ILE A 301 -15.36 -5.96 1.38
N TYR A 302 -14.52 -6.43 0.49
CA TYR A 302 -14.81 -6.95 -0.82
C TYR A 302 -14.29 -8.38 -0.93
N LEU A 303 -15.00 -9.18 -1.69
CA LEU A 303 -14.77 -10.60 -1.88
C LEU A 303 -14.55 -10.89 -3.36
N VAL A 304 -13.45 -11.57 -3.68
CA VAL A 304 -13.23 -12.17 -4.99
C VAL A 304 -13.51 -13.67 -4.86
N PRO A 305 -14.65 -14.16 -5.37
CA PRO A 305 -15.09 -15.53 -5.14
C PRO A 305 -14.29 -16.53 -5.97
N GLY A 306 -13.93 -17.68 -5.36
CA GLY A 306 -13.35 -18.83 -6.06
C GLY A 306 -11.88 -18.68 -6.49
N VAL A 307 -11.21 -17.59 -6.11
CA VAL A 307 -9.83 -17.29 -6.49
C VAL A 307 -8.96 -17.17 -5.24
N SER A 308 -7.88 -17.94 -5.18
CA SER A 308 -6.89 -17.82 -4.09
C SER A 308 -6.08 -16.52 -4.21
N PRO A 309 -5.52 -15.97 -3.11
CA PRO A 309 -4.77 -14.73 -3.18
C PRO A 309 -3.62 -14.70 -4.19
N LEU A 310 -2.81 -15.77 -4.23
CA LEU A 310 -1.69 -15.86 -5.17
C LEU A 310 -2.17 -15.87 -6.62
N GLU A 311 -3.25 -16.60 -6.91
CA GLU A 311 -3.86 -16.63 -8.24
C GLU A 311 -4.46 -15.26 -8.60
N TYR A 312 -5.14 -14.62 -7.65
CA TYR A 312 -5.72 -13.31 -7.83
C TYR A 312 -4.66 -12.26 -8.18
N PHE A 313 -3.64 -12.10 -7.33
CA PHE A 313 -2.63 -11.07 -7.55
C PHE A 313 -1.74 -11.37 -8.76
N SER A 314 -1.55 -12.65 -9.13
CA SER A 314 -0.79 -13.00 -10.34
C SER A 314 -1.36 -12.41 -11.63
N ARG A 315 -2.64 -11.99 -11.64
CA ARG A 315 -3.29 -11.29 -12.76
C ARG A 315 -2.71 -9.90 -13.03
N PHE A 316 -2.03 -9.30 -12.05
CA PHE A 316 -1.36 -8.00 -12.18
C PHE A 316 0.08 -8.10 -12.70
N LEU A 317 0.59 -9.31 -12.95
CA LEU A 317 1.93 -9.51 -13.53
C LEU A 317 1.88 -9.41 -15.06
N SER A 318 2.84 -8.69 -15.66
CA SER A 318 3.01 -8.69 -17.11
C SER A 318 3.49 -10.06 -17.59
N PHE A 319 3.03 -10.52 -18.76
CA PHE A 319 3.29 -11.88 -19.29
C PHE A 319 4.79 -12.25 -19.38
N ASP A 320 5.68 -11.27 -19.57
CA ASP A 320 7.14 -11.49 -19.66
C ASP A 320 7.85 -11.63 -18.30
N SER A 321 7.18 -11.27 -17.19
CA SER A 321 7.74 -11.36 -15.83
C SER A 321 7.55 -12.74 -15.19
N ALA A 322 6.85 -13.65 -15.88
CA ALA A 322 6.45 -14.96 -15.37
C ALA A 322 7.66 -15.88 -15.13
N HIS A 323 8.28 -15.75 -13.96
CA HIS A 323 8.97 -16.87 -13.36
C HIS A 323 7.95 -17.99 -13.13
N SER A 324 8.17 -19.11 -13.80
CA SER A 324 7.42 -20.37 -13.82
C SER A 324 7.30 -21.09 -12.46
N GLY A 325 7.45 -20.37 -11.35
CA GLY A 325 7.53 -20.90 -9.99
C GLY A 325 6.26 -20.75 -9.15
N ILE A 326 5.20 -20.06 -9.61
CA ILE A 326 3.91 -20.01 -8.91
C ILE A 326 3.19 -21.34 -9.16
N THR A 327 3.71 -22.39 -8.53
CA THR A 327 3.12 -23.72 -8.53
C THR A 327 1.78 -23.64 -7.80
N LYS A 328 0.74 -24.19 -8.45
CA LYS A 328 -0.60 -24.38 -7.87
C LYS A 328 -0.51 -25.36 -6.69
N ASN A 329 -0.03 -24.89 -5.54
CA ASN A 329 -0.17 -25.63 -4.30
C ASN A 329 -1.67 -25.77 -3.99
N ARG A 330 -2.04 -26.81 -3.25
CA ARG A 330 -3.40 -26.95 -2.70
C ARG A 330 -3.62 -25.85 -1.67
N VAL A 331 -3.96 -24.64 -2.13
CA VAL A 331 -4.18 -23.51 -1.24
C VAL A 331 -5.49 -23.75 -0.47
N LYS A 332 -5.40 -23.60 0.86
CA LYS A 332 -6.54 -23.72 1.78
C LYS A 332 -7.59 -22.63 1.53
N LEU A 333 -7.14 -21.45 1.13
CA LEU A 333 -7.98 -20.32 0.79
C LEU A 333 -8.66 -20.53 -0.58
N LYS A 334 -9.97 -20.36 -0.59
CA LYS A 334 -10.83 -20.46 -1.79
C LYS A 334 -11.22 -19.11 -2.32
N ASN A 335 -11.20 -18.08 -1.49
CA ASN A 335 -11.56 -16.72 -1.85
C ASN A 335 -10.47 -15.74 -1.45
N THR A 336 -10.44 -14.58 -2.12
CA THR A 336 -9.55 -13.47 -1.77
C THR A 336 -10.39 -12.34 -1.19
N LEU A 337 -9.97 -11.79 -0.05
CA LEU A 337 -10.64 -10.67 0.60
C LEU A 337 -9.82 -9.40 0.43
N ILE A 338 -10.47 -8.32 0.05
CA ILE A 338 -9.87 -6.99 -0.12
C ILE A 338 -10.60 -6.00 0.79
N GLY A 339 -9.87 -5.27 1.61
CA GLY A 339 -10.38 -4.25 2.51
C GLY A 339 -9.96 -2.86 2.04
N TYR A 340 -10.88 -1.91 2.15
CA TYR A 340 -10.61 -0.48 2.02
C TYR A 340 -10.91 0.22 3.34
N ILE A 341 -9.92 0.93 3.88
CA ILE A 341 -10.09 1.78 5.07
C ILE A 341 -10.11 3.26 4.65
N GLY A 342 -11.23 3.93 4.90
CA GLY A 342 -11.43 5.34 4.58
C GLY A 342 -11.41 6.21 5.83
N PHE A 343 -10.87 7.41 5.73
CA PHE A 343 -10.93 8.42 6.79
C PHE A 343 -11.93 9.49 6.37
N SER A 344 -12.92 9.75 7.21
CA SER A 344 -13.86 10.86 7.04
C SER A 344 -13.56 11.93 8.09
N ASP A 345 -13.45 13.18 7.64
CA ASP A 345 -13.32 14.36 8.52
C ASP A 345 -14.64 14.69 9.22
#